data_AF-A0A7S2G679-F1
#
_entry.id   AF-A0A7S2G679-F1
#
_cell.length_a   1.000
_cell.length_b   1.000
_cell.length_c   1.000
_cell.angle_alpha   90.00
_cell.angle_beta   90.00
_cell.angle_gamma   90.00
#
_symmetry.space_group_name_H-M   'P 1'
#
loop_
_entity.id
_entity.type
_entity.pdbx_description
1 polymer ?
#
loop_
_entity_poly.entity_id
_entity_poly.type
_entity_poly.pdbx_seq_one_letter_code
_entity_poly.pdbx_strand_id
1 'polypeptide(L)'
;PDHGIDVVVPIPDTSRASALQCAYTLGCPFREGFIKNRYIARTFIMPGQASRRKNVRLKLNTIKNEFKGKNVLLVDDSIVRGTTSKEIVAMARDAGPNKIFFCSAAPPILYPNVYGIDIPTRTELIAHERTTEEIARHIGVDWLVYQDLEDLEESIRSVNPEMDGFDSSCFSGSYVTPDVDAAFLNALEASKTQERPKLSGKTQANGAAAAEETPRQDAGQDAGECEALHNPKRARIEDPTHLA
;
A
#
# COMPACT_ATOMS: atom_id res chain seq x y z
N PRO A 1 9.53 -24.30 4.94
CA PRO A 1 10.57 -24.74 3.97
C PRO A 1 10.02 -25.92 3.15
N ASP A 2 9.13 -25.68 2.20
CA ASP A 2 9.47 -25.33 0.82
C ASP A 2 8.43 -24.34 0.27
N HIS A 3 8.54 -23.07 0.68
CA HIS A 3 7.55 -22.03 0.33
C HIS A 3 7.81 -21.42 -1.06
N GLY A 4 8.97 -21.68 -1.68
CA GLY A 4 9.32 -21.16 -3.00
C GLY A 4 9.38 -19.62 -3.08
N ILE A 5 9.54 -18.92 -1.96
CA ILE A 5 9.64 -17.45 -1.88
C ILE A 5 11.11 -17.10 -1.86
N ASP A 6 11.56 -16.24 -2.78
CA ASP A 6 12.96 -15.84 -2.90
C ASP A 6 13.28 -14.53 -2.17
N VAL A 7 12.27 -13.68 -1.96
CA VAL A 7 12.44 -12.36 -1.33
C VAL A 7 11.13 -11.87 -0.73
N VAL A 8 11.24 -11.21 0.43
CA VAL A 8 10.14 -10.49 1.07
C VAL A 8 10.33 -8.99 0.86
N VAL A 9 9.29 -8.33 0.38
CA VAL A 9 9.29 -6.90 0.02
C VAL A 9 8.14 -6.19 0.74
N PRO A 10 8.43 -5.21 1.62
CA PRO A 10 7.39 -4.41 2.25
C PRO A 10 6.77 -3.41 1.26
N ILE A 11 5.49 -3.10 1.48
CA ILE A 11 4.84 -1.92 0.93
C ILE A 11 5.01 -0.76 1.94
N PRO A 12 5.86 0.22 1.64
CA PRO A 12 6.28 1.20 2.64
C PRO A 12 5.15 2.18 3.03
N ASP A 13 5.11 2.68 4.26
CA ASP A 13 6.16 2.56 5.30
C ASP A 13 5.79 1.64 6.46
N THR A 14 4.49 1.48 6.74
CA THR A 14 3.92 0.81 7.93
C THR A 14 4.24 -0.68 7.95
N SER A 15 4.15 -1.36 6.81
CA SER A 15 4.37 -2.81 6.72
C SER A 15 5.83 -3.25 6.89
N ARG A 16 6.80 -2.32 6.98
CA ARG A 16 8.23 -2.66 7.10
C ARG A 16 8.53 -3.56 8.29
N ALA A 17 7.93 -3.28 9.45
CA ALA A 17 8.16 -4.07 10.66
C ALA A 17 7.62 -5.51 10.48
N SER A 18 6.37 -5.65 10.00
CA SER A 18 5.74 -6.94 9.74
C SER A 18 6.51 -7.73 8.68
N ALA A 19 6.92 -7.08 7.60
CA ALA A 19 7.69 -7.70 6.52
C ALA A 19 9.08 -8.16 6.97
N LEU A 20 9.76 -7.38 7.82
CA LEU A 20 11.06 -7.75 8.37
C LEU A 20 10.94 -9.02 9.23
N GLN A 21 9.94 -9.07 10.11
CA GLN A 21 9.73 -10.24 10.96
C GLN A 21 9.27 -11.46 10.15
N CYS A 22 8.45 -11.25 9.11
CA CYS A 22 8.05 -12.30 8.18
C CYS A 22 9.27 -12.87 7.44
N ALA A 23 10.15 -12.02 6.92
CA ALA A 23 11.38 -12.43 6.25
C ALA A 23 12.31 -13.23 7.17
N TYR A 24 12.50 -12.75 8.41
CA TYR A 24 13.28 -13.44 9.43
C TYR A 24 12.73 -14.84 9.71
N THR A 25 11.42 -14.95 9.91
CA THR A 25 10.74 -16.22 10.23
C THR A 25 10.79 -17.20 9.05
N LEU A 26 10.67 -16.72 7.83
CA LEU A 26 10.76 -17.54 6.61
C LEU A 26 12.20 -17.89 6.22
N GLY A 27 13.21 -17.25 6.81
CA GLY A 27 14.60 -17.39 6.37
C GLY A 27 14.86 -16.78 4.98
N CYS A 28 14.06 -15.80 4.57
CA CYS A 28 14.15 -15.13 3.27
C CYS A 28 14.87 -13.78 3.39
N PRO A 29 15.56 -13.31 2.33
CA PRO A 29 16.04 -11.96 2.26
C PRO A 29 14.91 -10.93 2.34
N PHE A 30 15.05 -9.94 3.22
CA PHE A 30 14.25 -8.72 3.22
C PHE A 30 14.87 -7.70 2.25
N ARG A 31 14.07 -7.15 1.32
CA ARG A 31 14.55 -6.15 0.35
C ARG A 31 13.54 -5.03 0.18
N GLU A 32 14.04 -3.80 0.16
CA GLU A 32 13.25 -2.64 -0.26
C GLU A 32 13.06 -2.69 -1.78
N GLY A 33 11.92 -3.22 -2.23
CA GLY A 33 11.53 -3.22 -3.65
C GLY A 33 10.74 -1.98 -4.04
N PHE A 34 10.09 -1.32 -3.09
CA PHE A 34 9.33 -0.09 -3.31
C PHE A 34 9.91 1.05 -2.49
N ILE A 35 10.09 2.21 -3.14
CA ILE A 35 10.48 3.44 -2.48
C ILE A 35 9.32 4.42 -2.54
N LYS A 36 8.86 4.86 -1.36
CA LYS A 36 7.82 5.88 -1.25
C LYS A 36 8.35 7.25 -1.61
N ASN A 37 7.65 7.93 -2.51
CA ASN A 37 7.93 9.32 -2.83
C ASN A 37 7.46 10.21 -1.68
N ARG A 38 8.41 10.74 -0.90
CA ARG A 38 8.13 11.61 0.26
C ARG A 38 7.52 12.97 -0.12
N TYR A 39 7.73 13.41 -1.36
CA TYR A 39 7.39 14.77 -1.82
C TYR A 39 6.30 14.78 -2.88
N ILE A 40 5.16 14.15 -2.58
CA ILE A 40 4.00 14.19 -3.48
C ILE A 40 3.20 15.43 -3.17
N ALA A 41 3.22 16.39 -4.10
CA ALA A 41 2.30 17.51 -4.07
C ALA A 41 0.86 17.04 -4.29
N ARG A 42 -0.12 17.78 -3.73
CA ARG A 42 -1.53 17.58 -4.07
C ARG A 42 -1.68 17.74 -5.59
N THR A 43 -2.17 16.70 -6.26
CA THR A 43 -2.52 16.80 -7.68
C THR A 43 -3.72 17.75 -7.80
N PHE A 44 -3.53 18.92 -8.42
CA PHE A 44 -4.64 19.78 -8.83
C PHE A 44 -5.52 19.06 -9.85
N ILE A 45 -6.76 19.54 -10.05
CA ILE A 45 -7.75 18.93 -10.95
C ILE A 45 -7.12 18.72 -12.34
N MET A 46 -6.77 17.47 -12.66
CA MET A 46 -6.26 17.11 -13.99
C MET A 46 -7.48 16.83 -14.89
N PRO A 47 -7.71 17.61 -15.96
CA PRO A 47 -8.79 17.33 -16.88
C PRO A 47 -8.52 16.01 -17.61
N GLY A 48 -9.45 15.05 -17.50
CA GLY A 48 -9.40 13.75 -18.20
C GLY A 48 -9.38 12.51 -17.30
N GLN A 49 -10.28 11.56 -17.56
CA GLN A 49 -10.40 10.27 -16.83
C GLN A 49 -9.11 9.41 -16.90
N ALA A 50 -8.32 9.56 -17.97
CA ALA A 50 -7.05 8.84 -18.13
C ALA A 50 -5.98 9.24 -17.10
N SER A 51 -6.05 10.46 -16.55
CA SER A 51 -5.08 10.99 -15.59
C SER A 51 -5.27 10.44 -14.17
N ARG A 52 -6.38 9.74 -13.87
CA ARG A 52 -6.67 9.23 -12.51
C ARG A 52 -6.02 7.88 -12.20
N ARG A 53 -5.61 7.10 -13.23
CA ARG A 53 -4.90 5.82 -13.05
C ARG A 53 -3.41 5.96 -12.72
N LYS A 54 -2.83 7.17 -12.86
CA LYS A 54 -1.40 7.41 -12.58
C LYS A 54 -1.06 7.69 -11.10
N ASN A 55 -2.04 7.67 -10.18
CA ASN A 55 -1.81 8.15 -8.82
C ASN A 55 -0.95 7.24 -7.93
N VAL A 56 -0.96 5.91 -8.14
CA VAL A 56 -0.12 5.00 -7.33
C VAL A 56 1.33 4.99 -7.82
N ARG A 57 1.55 5.06 -9.14
CA ARG A 57 2.90 5.24 -9.72
C ARG A 57 3.54 6.57 -9.34
N LEU A 58 2.73 7.59 -9.02
CA LEU A 58 3.24 8.83 -8.41
C LEU A 58 3.65 8.63 -6.96
N LYS A 59 3.09 7.64 -6.26
CA LYS A 59 3.32 7.36 -4.84
C LYS A 59 4.51 6.49 -4.55
N LEU A 60 4.74 5.49 -5.39
CA LEU A 60 5.76 4.49 -5.18
C LEU A 60 6.63 4.37 -6.43
N ASN A 61 7.92 4.15 -6.23
CA ASN A 61 8.87 3.80 -7.27
C ASN A 61 9.34 2.35 -7.06
N THR A 62 9.35 1.57 -8.14
CA THR A 62 9.75 0.16 -8.09
C THR A 62 11.24 0.01 -8.44
N ILE A 63 12.01 -0.67 -7.57
CA ILE A 63 13.39 -1.06 -7.85
C ILE A 63 13.37 -2.39 -8.60
N LYS A 64 13.38 -2.33 -9.93
CA LYS A 64 13.13 -3.51 -10.80
C LYS A 64 14.03 -4.71 -10.50
N ASN A 65 15.30 -4.47 -10.17
CA ASN A 65 16.27 -5.53 -9.87
C ASN A 65 15.89 -6.37 -8.64
N GLU A 66 15.06 -5.85 -7.74
CA GLU A 66 14.60 -6.61 -6.57
C GLU A 66 13.53 -7.64 -6.91
N PHE A 67 12.83 -7.49 -8.05
CA PHE A 67 11.73 -8.38 -8.47
C PHE A 67 12.12 -9.33 -9.59
N LYS A 68 12.96 -8.89 -10.53
CA LYS A 68 13.21 -9.60 -11.80
C LYS A 68 13.64 -11.06 -11.57
N GLY A 69 12.86 -12.00 -12.10
CA GLY A 69 13.14 -13.44 -12.07
C GLY A 69 13.01 -14.10 -10.70
N LYS A 70 12.36 -13.44 -9.73
CA LYS A 70 12.16 -13.96 -8.37
C LYS A 70 10.68 -14.25 -8.08
N ASN A 71 10.42 -15.17 -7.16
CA ASN A 71 9.14 -15.36 -6.49
C ASN A 71 9.07 -14.42 -5.29
N VAL A 72 8.24 -13.38 -5.39
CA VAL A 72 8.24 -12.25 -4.44
C VAL A 72 7.05 -12.36 -3.50
N LEU A 73 7.29 -12.23 -2.19
CA LEU A 73 6.23 -11.99 -1.21
C LEU A 73 6.13 -10.49 -0.92
N LEU A 74 5.01 -9.89 -1.34
CA LEU A 74 4.64 -8.54 -0.94
C LEU A 74 3.93 -8.57 0.42
N VAL A 75 4.28 -7.65 1.31
CA VAL A 75 3.61 -7.50 2.61
C VAL A 75 3.04 -6.10 2.72
N ASP A 76 1.75 -5.99 2.99
CA ASP A 76 1.06 -4.73 3.29
C ASP A 76 0.46 -4.76 4.68
N ASP A 77 0.09 -3.59 5.20
CA ASP A 77 -0.61 -3.52 6.50
C ASP A 77 -2.03 -4.12 6.41
N SER A 78 -2.76 -3.80 5.35
CA SER A 78 -4.18 -4.12 5.20
C SER A 78 -4.64 -4.00 3.76
N ILE A 79 -5.77 -4.64 3.42
CA ILE A 79 -6.43 -4.48 2.12
C ILE A 79 -7.86 -3.98 2.34
N VAL A 80 -8.12 -2.71 1.99
CA VAL A 80 -9.45 -2.08 2.15
C VAL A 80 -10.29 -2.18 0.88
N ARG A 81 -10.04 -1.29 -0.10
CA ARG A 81 -10.74 -1.27 -1.40
C ARG A 81 -10.05 -2.12 -2.47
N GLY A 82 -8.82 -2.58 -2.18
CA GLY A 82 -7.96 -3.36 -3.09
C GLY A 82 -7.44 -2.63 -4.33
N THR A 83 -7.89 -1.40 -4.62
CA THR A 83 -7.42 -0.61 -5.77
C THR A 83 -5.93 -0.27 -5.67
N THR A 84 -5.46 0.14 -4.49
CA THR A 84 -4.04 0.39 -4.23
C THR A 84 -3.20 -0.88 -4.40
N SER A 85 -3.62 -1.99 -3.76
CA SER A 85 -2.93 -3.28 -3.83
C SER A 85 -2.83 -3.78 -5.27
N LYS A 86 -3.91 -3.66 -6.06
CA LYS A 86 -3.93 -4.02 -7.48
C LYS A 86 -2.92 -3.22 -8.31
N GLU A 87 -2.84 -1.92 -8.10
CA GLU A 87 -1.85 -1.07 -8.79
C GLU A 87 -0.42 -1.39 -8.37
N ILE A 88 -0.18 -1.67 -7.08
CA ILE A 88 1.12 -2.11 -6.56
C ILE A 88 1.54 -3.44 -7.20
N VAL A 89 0.63 -4.40 -7.24
CA VAL A 89 0.86 -5.70 -7.88
C VAL A 89 1.15 -5.54 -9.37
N ALA A 90 0.44 -4.65 -10.08
CA ALA A 90 0.75 -4.34 -11.46
C ALA A 90 2.16 -3.73 -11.62
N MET A 91 2.56 -2.81 -10.74
CA MET A 91 3.91 -2.25 -10.73
C MET A 91 5.00 -3.28 -10.44
N ALA A 92 4.74 -4.23 -9.53
CA ALA A 92 5.64 -5.36 -9.28
C ALA A 92 5.70 -6.28 -10.50
N ARG A 93 4.57 -6.61 -11.12
CA ARG A 93 4.50 -7.49 -12.30
C ARG A 93 5.28 -6.90 -13.48
N ASP A 94 5.20 -5.58 -13.69
CA ASP A 94 5.99 -4.85 -14.68
C ASP A 94 7.52 -4.94 -14.46
N ALA A 95 7.96 -5.26 -13.23
CA ALA A 95 9.37 -5.48 -12.91
C ALA A 95 9.85 -6.92 -13.23
N GLY A 96 8.95 -7.80 -13.65
CA GLY A 96 9.25 -9.15 -14.16
C GLY A 96 9.55 -10.23 -13.11
N PRO A 97 8.81 -10.36 -12.00
CA PRO A 97 8.91 -11.51 -11.11
C PRO A 97 8.33 -12.77 -11.76
N ASN A 98 8.74 -13.94 -11.26
CA ASN A 98 8.17 -15.24 -11.66
C ASN A 98 6.77 -15.44 -11.07
N LYS A 99 6.62 -15.18 -9.76
CA LYS A 99 5.36 -15.23 -9.01
C LYS A 99 5.30 -14.06 -8.04
N ILE A 100 4.09 -13.62 -7.75
CA ILE A 100 3.81 -12.61 -6.73
C ILE A 100 2.84 -13.20 -5.72
N PHE A 101 3.30 -13.31 -4.48
CA PHE A 101 2.48 -13.62 -3.32
C PHE A 101 2.20 -12.32 -2.57
N PHE A 102 1.08 -12.28 -1.84
CA PHE A 102 0.68 -11.12 -1.07
C PHE A 102 0.28 -11.54 0.33
N CYS A 103 0.76 -10.81 1.34
CA CYS A 103 0.39 -10.99 2.74
C CYS A 103 -0.16 -9.67 3.28
N SER A 104 -1.34 -9.73 3.87
CA SER A 104 -1.92 -8.64 4.67
C SER A 104 -1.65 -8.91 6.13
N ALA A 105 -0.99 -7.98 6.82
CA ALA A 105 -0.72 -8.07 8.25
C ALA A 105 -2.00 -7.91 9.13
N ALA A 106 -3.10 -7.49 8.52
CA ALA A 106 -4.42 -7.45 9.14
C ALA A 106 -5.34 -8.54 8.54
N PRO A 107 -6.36 -9.00 9.28
CA PRO A 107 -7.46 -9.79 8.75
C PRO A 107 -8.25 -9.06 7.65
N PRO A 108 -9.10 -9.78 6.89
CA PRO A 108 -9.97 -9.15 5.91
C PRO A 108 -10.89 -8.11 6.57
N ILE A 109 -10.88 -6.88 6.03
CA ILE A 109 -11.79 -5.82 6.50
C ILE A 109 -13.14 -6.02 5.83
N LEU A 110 -14.14 -6.42 6.62
CA LEU A 110 -15.47 -6.82 6.16
C LEU A 110 -16.56 -5.80 6.50
N TYR A 111 -16.33 -4.96 7.52
CA TYR A 111 -17.33 -4.05 8.06
C TYR A 111 -16.78 -2.61 8.22
N PRO A 112 -17.64 -1.59 8.13
CA PRO A 112 -17.25 -0.21 8.37
C PRO A 112 -16.96 0.00 9.86
N ASN A 113 -16.01 0.88 10.17
CA ASN A 113 -15.82 1.34 11.54
C ASN A 113 -16.72 2.55 11.82
N VAL A 114 -17.28 2.59 13.03
CA VAL A 114 -18.20 3.63 13.51
C VAL A 114 -17.64 4.39 14.72
N TYR A 115 -16.41 4.08 15.12
CA TYR A 115 -15.73 4.62 16.30
C TYR A 115 -14.62 5.62 15.94
N GLY A 116 -14.66 6.18 14.73
CA GLY A 116 -13.81 7.30 14.31
C GLY A 116 -12.75 6.97 13.27
N ILE A 117 -12.58 5.70 12.87
CA ILE A 117 -11.71 5.33 11.76
C ILE A 117 -12.51 5.40 10.44
N ASP A 118 -12.00 6.15 9.46
CA ASP A 118 -12.65 6.29 8.14
C ASP A 118 -12.48 5.03 7.29
N ILE A 119 -13.35 4.05 7.50
CA ILE A 119 -13.51 2.87 6.65
C ILE A 119 -14.72 3.09 5.72
N PRO A 120 -14.61 2.71 4.44
CA PRO A 120 -15.70 2.88 3.48
C PRO A 120 -16.88 1.92 3.75
N THR A 121 -17.95 2.06 2.97
CA THR A 121 -19.14 1.19 3.10
C THR A 121 -18.80 -0.26 2.72
N ARG A 122 -19.59 -1.23 3.18
CA ARG A 122 -19.36 -2.66 2.91
C ARG A 122 -19.18 -2.94 1.42
N THR A 123 -20.05 -2.37 0.59
CA THR A 123 -20.02 -2.51 -0.88
C THR A 123 -18.74 -1.99 -1.55
N GLU A 124 -17.99 -1.13 -0.88
CA GLU A 124 -16.72 -0.58 -1.38
C GLU A 124 -15.50 -1.38 -0.89
N LEU A 125 -15.67 -2.27 0.10
CA LEU A 125 -14.63 -3.16 0.59
C LEU A 125 -14.42 -4.32 -0.38
N ILE A 126 -13.16 -4.66 -0.64
CA ILE A 126 -12.85 -5.76 -1.57
C ILE A 126 -13.25 -7.11 -1.00
N ALA A 127 -13.13 -7.29 0.32
CA ALA A 127 -13.43 -8.54 1.00
C ALA A 127 -14.94 -8.78 1.21
N HIS A 128 -15.77 -7.75 1.00
CA HIS A 128 -17.22 -7.91 1.09
C HIS A 128 -17.74 -8.88 0.02
N GLU A 129 -18.40 -9.94 0.47
CA GLU A 129 -18.96 -11.02 -0.35
C GLU A 129 -17.93 -11.67 -1.30
N ARG A 130 -16.65 -11.73 -0.90
CA ARG A 130 -15.60 -12.39 -1.67
C ARG A 130 -14.75 -13.31 -0.82
N THR A 131 -14.35 -14.44 -1.40
CA THR A 131 -13.35 -15.33 -0.78
C THR A 131 -11.93 -14.79 -0.99
N THR A 132 -10.97 -15.28 -0.21
CA THR A 132 -9.55 -14.92 -0.37
C THR A 132 -9.03 -15.18 -1.79
N GLU A 133 -9.45 -16.28 -2.43
CA GLU A 133 -9.07 -16.62 -3.80
C GLU A 133 -9.66 -15.65 -4.82
N GLU A 134 -10.90 -15.20 -4.61
CA GLU A 134 -11.53 -14.19 -5.45
C GLU A 134 -10.81 -12.84 -5.33
N ILE A 135 -10.42 -12.46 -4.11
CA ILE A 135 -9.63 -11.26 -3.87
C ILE A 135 -8.25 -11.38 -4.53
N ALA A 136 -7.56 -12.51 -4.37
CA ALA A 136 -6.26 -12.79 -4.99
C ALA A 136 -6.32 -12.61 -6.51
N ARG A 137 -7.33 -13.20 -7.16
CA ARG A 137 -7.59 -13.01 -8.60
C ARG A 137 -7.89 -11.56 -8.94
N HIS A 138 -8.64 -10.85 -8.11
CA HIS A 138 -9.01 -9.46 -8.35
C HIS A 138 -7.80 -8.52 -8.36
N ILE A 139 -6.88 -8.69 -7.41
CA ILE A 139 -5.65 -7.88 -7.30
C ILE A 139 -4.52 -8.40 -8.19
N GLY A 140 -4.61 -9.64 -8.67
CA GLY A 140 -3.70 -10.22 -9.66
C GLY A 140 -2.46 -10.89 -9.06
N VAL A 141 -2.60 -11.54 -7.91
CA VAL A 141 -1.52 -12.29 -7.24
C VAL A 141 -1.73 -13.80 -7.34
N ASP A 142 -0.63 -14.53 -7.23
CA ASP A 142 -0.58 -15.99 -7.32
C ASP A 142 -1.09 -16.65 -6.03
N TRP A 143 -0.92 -15.98 -4.88
CA TRP A 143 -1.48 -16.39 -3.59
C TRP A 143 -1.66 -15.16 -2.70
N LEU A 144 -2.72 -15.16 -1.89
CA LEU A 144 -3.02 -14.12 -0.91
C LEU A 144 -3.21 -14.77 0.46
N VAL A 145 -2.55 -14.21 1.46
CA VAL A 145 -2.68 -14.59 2.87
C VAL A 145 -3.14 -13.39 3.66
N TYR A 146 -4.10 -13.59 4.55
CA TYR A 146 -4.48 -12.64 5.57
C TYR A 146 -4.00 -13.15 6.93
N GLN A 147 -3.70 -12.23 7.83
CA GLN A 147 -3.52 -12.54 9.24
C GLN A 147 -4.86 -13.03 9.82
N ASP A 148 -4.83 -14.08 10.64
CA ASP A 148 -6.01 -14.52 11.38
C ASP A 148 -6.33 -13.53 12.50
N LEU A 149 -7.62 -13.34 12.81
CA LEU A 149 -8.04 -12.34 13.80
C LEU A 149 -7.54 -12.72 15.20
N GLU A 150 -7.65 -14.00 15.53
CA GLU A 150 -7.20 -14.55 16.81
C GLU A 150 -5.70 -14.34 17.01
N ASP A 151 -4.89 -14.62 15.98
CA ASP A 151 -3.44 -14.40 16.02
C ASP A 151 -3.08 -12.92 16.14
N LEU A 152 -3.86 -12.02 15.49
CA LEU A 152 -3.66 -10.58 15.63
C LEU A 152 -3.91 -10.14 17.07
N GLU A 153 -5.03 -10.55 17.66
CA GLU A 153 -5.36 -10.22 19.06
C GLU A 153 -4.32 -10.81 20.04
N GLU A 154 -3.88 -12.05 19.82
CA GLU A 154 -2.84 -12.68 20.62
C GLU A 154 -1.51 -11.92 20.51
N SER A 155 -1.12 -11.50 19.31
CA SER A 155 0.12 -10.74 19.10
C SER A 155 0.14 -9.45 19.92
N ILE A 156 -0.99 -8.76 20.04
CA ILE A 156 -1.09 -7.52 20.82
C ILE A 156 -1.14 -7.84 22.32
N ARG A 157 -1.91 -8.86 22.71
CA ARG A 157 -2.01 -9.30 24.12
C ARG A 157 -0.67 -9.80 24.66
N SER A 158 0.22 -10.31 23.81
CA SER A 158 1.59 -10.69 24.21
C SER A 158 2.41 -9.51 24.76
N VAL A 159 2.08 -8.28 24.36
CA VAL A 159 2.72 -7.05 24.83
C VAL A 159 2.10 -6.57 26.14
N ASN A 160 0.77 -6.69 26.28
CA ASN A 160 0.05 -6.35 27.49
C ASN A 160 -1.07 -7.37 27.79
N PRO A 161 -0.80 -8.37 28.66
CA PRO A 161 -1.77 -9.42 28.99
C PRO A 161 -3.02 -8.93 29.72
N GLU A 162 -2.97 -7.75 30.34
CA GLU A 162 -4.09 -7.18 31.13
C GLU A 162 -5.20 -6.58 30.24
N MET A 163 -5.06 -6.64 28.91
CA MET A 163 -6.10 -6.16 27.99
C MET A 163 -7.25 -7.17 27.88
N ASP A 164 -8.42 -6.77 28.38
CA ASP A 164 -9.63 -7.59 28.39
C ASP A 164 -10.24 -7.83 26.99
N GLY A 165 -9.94 -6.98 26.01
CA GLY A 165 -10.45 -7.11 24.66
C GLY A 165 -10.05 -5.97 23.73
N PHE A 166 -10.42 -6.13 22.46
CA PHE A 166 -10.15 -5.17 21.39
C PHE A 166 -11.44 -4.83 20.65
N ASP A 167 -11.52 -3.62 20.09
CA ASP A 167 -12.50 -3.35 19.05
C ASP A 167 -12.02 -3.99 17.74
N SER A 168 -12.55 -5.18 17.43
CA SER A 168 -12.31 -5.88 16.17
C SER A 168 -13.49 -5.79 15.20
N SER A 169 -14.40 -4.83 15.43
CA SER A 169 -15.67 -4.71 14.70
C SER A 169 -15.54 -4.66 13.18
N CYS A 170 -14.47 -4.04 12.66
CA CYS A 170 -14.22 -3.98 11.21
C CYS A 170 -13.87 -5.35 10.58
N PHE A 171 -13.43 -6.32 11.38
CA PHE A 171 -13.13 -7.69 10.98
C PHE A 171 -14.27 -8.65 11.34
N SER A 172 -14.75 -8.60 12.59
CA SER A 172 -15.71 -9.56 13.16
C SER A 172 -17.17 -9.19 12.94
N GLY A 173 -17.46 -7.90 12.70
CA GLY A 173 -18.82 -7.37 12.68
C GLY A 173 -19.46 -7.28 14.08
N SER A 174 -18.71 -7.62 15.13
CA SER A 174 -19.15 -7.49 16.52
C SER A 174 -18.79 -6.11 17.04
N TYR A 175 -19.78 -5.24 17.17
CA TYR A 175 -19.62 -3.89 17.71
C TYR A 175 -19.83 -3.91 19.23
N VAL A 176 -18.90 -3.29 19.96
CA VAL A 176 -18.93 -3.27 21.44
C VAL A 176 -20.11 -2.47 22.00
N THR A 177 -20.59 -1.48 21.24
CA THR A 177 -21.76 -0.68 21.64
C THR A 177 -23.05 -1.31 21.11
N PRO A 178 -24.08 -1.48 21.96
CA PRO A 178 -25.27 -2.25 21.62
C PRO A 178 -26.21 -1.55 20.63
N ASP A 179 -25.99 -0.27 20.35
CA ASP A 179 -26.75 0.57 19.44
C ASP A 179 -26.31 0.43 17.97
N VAL A 180 -25.23 -0.30 17.71
CA VAL A 180 -24.73 -0.52 16.35
C VAL A 180 -25.26 -1.85 15.83
N ASP A 181 -26.43 -1.78 15.20
CA ASP A 181 -27.07 -2.91 14.55
C ASP A 181 -27.02 -2.80 13.01
N ALA A 182 -27.56 -3.82 12.32
CA ALA A 182 -27.63 -3.80 10.86
C ALA A 182 -28.45 -2.62 10.31
N ALA A 183 -29.46 -2.15 11.03
CA ALA A 183 -30.28 -1.02 10.61
C ALA A 183 -29.49 0.30 10.67
N PHE A 184 -28.72 0.50 11.74
CA PHE A 184 -27.80 1.62 11.89
C PHE A 184 -26.75 1.63 10.77
N LEU A 185 -26.11 0.48 10.52
CA LEU A 185 -25.10 0.37 9.45
C LEU A 185 -25.71 0.66 8.07
N ASN A 186 -26.91 0.13 7.77
CA ASN A 186 -27.61 0.42 6.52
C ASN A 186 -27.94 1.92 6.37
N ALA A 187 -28.38 2.56 7.45
CA ALA A 187 -28.68 4.00 7.46
C ALA A 187 -27.41 4.84 7.23
N LEU A 188 -26.29 4.47 7.85
CA LEU A 188 -24.99 5.11 7.68
C LEU A 188 -24.45 4.96 6.24
N GLU A 189 -24.61 3.79 5.64
CA GLU A 189 -24.20 3.56 4.24
C GLU A 189 -25.06 4.37 3.26
N ALA A 190 -26.36 4.48 3.54
CA ALA A 190 -27.28 5.30 2.76
C ALA A 190 -26.91 6.79 2.81
N SER A 191 -26.57 7.32 3.99
CA SER A 191 -26.16 8.73 4.13
C SER A 191 -24.85 9.03 3.41
N LYS A 192 -23.81 8.19 3.56
CA LYS A 192 -22.53 8.31 2.83
C LYS A 192 -22.70 8.27 1.31
N THR A 193 -23.71 7.56 0.81
CA THR A 193 -24.00 7.49 -0.63
C THR A 193 -24.68 8.76 -1.15
N GLN A 194 -25.53 9.39 -0.33
CA GLN A 194 -26.26 10.62 -0.71
C GLN A 194 -25.38 11.87 -0.68
N GLU A 195 -24.41 11.95 0.23
CA GLU A 195 -23.49 13.09 0.33
C GLU A 195 -22.47 13.18 -0.82
N ARG A 196 -22.33 12.15 -1.64
CA ARG A 196 -21.42 12.16 -2.80
C ARG A 196 -22.09 12.82 -4.01
N PRO A 197 -21.70 14.04 -4.44
CA PRO A 197 -22.25 14.64 -5.64
C PRO A 197 -21.92 13.77 -6.85
N LYS A 198 -22.95 13.35 -7.59
CA LYS A 198 -22.80 12.75 -8.92
C LYS A 198 -22.24 13.84 -9.83
N LEU A 199 -20.95 13.79 -10.18
CA LEU A 199 -20.40 14.61 -11.26
C LEU A 199 -21.05 14.17 -12.58
N SER A 200 -22.23 14.71 -12.86
CA SER A 200 -22.88 14.66 -14.17
C SER A 200 -22.20 15.69 -15.05
N GLY A 201 -21.37 15.22 -16.00
CA GLY A 201 -20.75 16.07 -17.00
C GLY A 201 -21.81 16.77 -17.86
N LYS A 202 -21.90 18.09 -17.74
CA LYS A 202 -22.40 18.96 -18.80
C LYS A 202 -21.25 19.88 -19.21
N THR A 203 -20.64 19.54 -20.33
CA THR A 203 -19.73 20.42 -21.07
C THR A 203 -20.55 21.60 -21.60
N GLN A 204 -20.27 22.81 -21.12
CA GLN A 204 -20.55 24.02 -21.89
C GLN A 204 -19.22 24.59 -22.35
N ALA A 205 -19.05 24.58 -23.66
CA ALA A 205 -17.97 25.27 -24.34
C ALA A 205 -18.12 26.78 -24.14
N ASN A 206 -17.02 27.45 -23.78
CA ASN A 206 -16.85 28.87 -24.07
C ASN A 206 -15.36 29.25 -24.07
N GLY A 207 -14.94 29.85 -25.19
CA GLY A 207 -13.89 30.87 -25.26
C GLY A 207 -12.44 30.40 -25.21
N ALA A 208 -11.88 30.04 -26.36
CA ALA A 208 -10.44 30.02 -26.56
C ALA A 208 -9.91 31.47 -26.66
N ALA A 209 -8.97 31.84 -25.80
CA ALA A 209 -8.05 32.94 -26.02
C ALA A 209 -6.64 32.36 -26.03
N ALA A 210 -5.99 32.46 -27.19
CA ALA A 210 -4.66 31.99 -27.46
C ALA A 210 -3.62 32.80 -26.66
N ALA A 211 -2.67 32.10 -26.04
CA ALA A 211 -1.40 32.67 -25.62
C ALA A 211 -0.30 31.90 -26.35
N GLU A 212 0.49 32.64 -27.13
CA GLU A 212 1.58 32.15 -27.98
C GLU A 212 2.66 31.40 -27.18
N GLU A 213 3.08 30.24 -27.70
CA GLU A 213 4.26 29.52 -27.24
C GLU A 213 5.53 30.19 -27.78
N THR A 214 6.43 30.62 -26.90
CA THR A 214 7.81 30.94 -27.28
C THR A 214 8.65 29.65 -27.18
N PRO A 215 9.39 29.22 -28.22
CA PRO A 215 10.17 27.98 -28.16
C PRO A 215 11.37 28.13 -27.23
N ARG A 216 11.53 27.20 -26.28
CA ARG A 216 12.80 27.04 -25.54
C ARG A 216 13.84 26.45 -26.49
N GLN A 217 14.97 27.13 -26.62
CA GLN A 217 16.15 26.63 -27.33
C GLN A 217 16.84 25.55 -26.48
N ASP A 218 17.12 24.41 -27.11
CA ASP A 218 17.99 23.36 -26.59
C ASP A 218 19.44 23.86 -26.55
N ALA A 219 20.01 23.94 -25.35
CA ALA A 219 21.46 24.08 -25.18
C ALA A 219 22.05 22.68 -24.99
N GLY A 220 22.69 22.18 -26.06
CA GLY A 220 23.53 21.00 -26.03
C GLY A 220 24.85 21.24 -25.30
N GLN A 221 25.35 20.15 -24.70
CA GLN A 221 26.74 19.76 -24.51
C GLN A 221 27.71 20.83 -23.97
N ASP A 222 28.14 20.65 -22.72
CA ASP A 222 29.58 20.63 -22.46
C ASP A 222 29.93 19.66 -21.33
N ALA A 223 30.82 18.71 -21.65
CA ALA A 223 31.39 17.76 -20.72
C ALA A 223 32.64 18.40 -20.11
N GLY A 224 32.49 19.01 -18.94
CA GLY A 224 33.59 19.53 -18.13
C GLY A 224 33.88 18.60 -16.96
N GLU A 225 35.11 18.09 -16.92
CA GLU A 225 35.71 17.35 -15.81
C GLU A 225 35.45 18.07 -14.46
N CYS A 226 34.99 17.33 -13.45
CA CYS A 226 34.92 17.82 -12.09
C CYS A 226 35.84 16.98 -11.21
N GLU A 227 36.96 17.60 -10.84
CA GLU A 227 38.04 17.06 -10.03
C GLU A 227 37.56 16.50 -8.68
N ALA A 228 38.21 15.42 -8.26
CA ALA A 228 38.02 14.78 -6.98
C ALA A 228 38.43 15.72 -5.82
N LEU A 229 37.44 16.26 -5.11
CA LEU A 229 37.66 16.90 -3.82
C LEU A 229 37.98 15.84 -2.77
N HIS A 230 39.28 15.72 -2.49
CA HIS A 230 39.87 14.98 -1.40
C HIS A 230 39.37 15.55 -0.06
N ASN A 231 38.52 14.81 0.67
CA ASN A 231 38.07 15.19 2.02
C ASN A 231 38.84 14.37 3.08
N PRO A 232 39.81 14.95 3.80
CA PRO A 232 40.64 14.23 4.75
C PRO A 232 39.98 14.16 6.14
N LYS A 233 38.82 13.50 6.26
CA LYS A 233 38.23 13.10 7.55
C LYS A 233 37.44 11.78 7.44
N ARG A 234 38.08 10.73 6.92
CA ARG A 234 37.64 9.33 7.17
C ARG A 234 38.40 8.79 8.38
N ALA A 235 37.78 8.82 9.55
CA ALA A 235 38.19 7.99 10.66
C ALA A 235 37.86 6.53 10.30
N ARG A 236 38.90 5.69 10.19
CA ARG A 236 38.76 4.24 10.15
C ARG A 236 38.26 3.78 11.52
N ILE A 237 37.14 3.08 11.56
CA ILE A 237 36.79 2.25 12.71
C ILE A 237 37.39 0.88 12.41
N GLU A 238 38.61 0.67 12.90
CA GLU A 238 39.22 -0.65 13.04
C GLU A 238 39.18 -0.99 14.53
N ASP A 239 38.60 -2.14 14.84
CA ASP A 239 38.70 -2.99 16.06
C ASP A 239 37.35 -3.29 16.79
N PRO A 240 36.84 -4.53 16.69
CA PRO A 240 35.69 -5.02 17.43
C PRO A 240 36.12 -5.79 18.68
N THR A 241 36.62 -5.10 19.70
CA THR A 241 36.75 -5.67 21.05
C THR A 241 36.51 -4.59 22.08
N HIS A 242 35.24 -4.41 22.50
CA HIS A 242 34.81 -3.92 23.82
C HIS A 242 33.30 -3.65 23.79
N LEU A 243 32.51 -4.72 23.88
CA LEU A 243 31.13 -4.69 24.41
C LEU A 243 31.01 -5.94 25.27
N ALA A 244 31.30 -5.75 26.57
CA ALA A 244 30.97 -6.65 27.66
C ALA A 244 29.91 -5.94 28.51
#